data_AF-A0A5N7B5Y9-F1
#
_entry.id   AF-A0A5N7B5Y9-F1
#
_cell.length_a   1.000
_cell.length_b   1.000
_cell.length_c   1.000
_cell.angle_alpha   90.00
_cell.angle_beta   90.00
_cell.angle_gamma   90.00
#
_symmetry.space_group_name_H-M   'P 1'
#
loop_
_entity.id
_entity.type
_entity.pdbx_description
1 polymer ?
#
loop_
_entity_poly.entity_id
_entity_poly.type
_entity_poly.pdbx_seq_one_letter_code
_entity_poly.pdbx_strand_id
1 'polypeptide(L)'
;MLSTVSATPADPTKGMRKNGKNWHDTKKPFRPNAGLTSYAKRQEARKQQEAVKELERELKEEKEAERKAHIQRIKERRAAKEEKERYEKMAEKMHRKRVERLKRKEKRNKLLNS
;
A
#
# COMPACT_ATOMS: atom_id res chain seq x y z
N MET A 1 -25.29 42.38 -38.23
CA MET A 1 -26.05 42.23 -36.98
C MET A 1 -25.07 42.44 -35.83
N LEU A 2 -25.00 43.66 -35.29
CA LEU A 2 -23.99 44.08 -34.31
C LEU A 2 -24.47 43.73 -32.89
N SER A 3 -23.75 42.86 -32.17
CA SER A 3 -24.06 42.50 -30.79
C SER A 3 -23.48 43.53 -29.82
N THR A 4 -24.36 44.27 -29.14
CA THR A 4 -24.01 45.16 -28.03
C THR A 4 -23.79 44.34 -26.75
N VAL A 5 -22.57 44.36 -26.22
CA VAL A 5 -22.26 43.89 -24.87
C VAL A 5 -22.67 44.98 -23.89
N SER A 6 -23.71 44.74 -23.11
CA SER A 6 -24.11 45.60 -22.00
C SER A 6 -23.16 45.41 -20.82
N ALA A 7 -22.29 46.39 -20.58
CA ALA A 7 -21.46 46.45 -19.38
C ALA A 7 -22.32 46.82 -18.16
N THR A 8 -22.39 45.93 -17.17
CA THR A 8 -22.99 46.21 -15.86
C THR A 8 -22.11 47.18 -15.06
N PRO A 9 -22.67 48.23 -14.44
CA PRO A 9 -21.90 49.15 -13.61
C PRO A 9 -21.37 48.41 -12.37
N ALA A 10 -20.07 48.46 -12.14
CA ALA A 10 -19.46 47.96 -10.91
C ALA A 10 -19.87 48.87 -9.75
N ASP A 11 -20.63 48.33 -8.80
CA ASP A 11 -20.97 49.03 -7.56
C ASP A 11 -19.68 49.50 -6.85
N PRO A 12 -19.67 50.73 -6.28
CA PRO A 12 -18.50 51.23 -5.58
C PRO A 12 -18.19 50.32 -4.39
N THR A 13 -17.02 49.68 -4.39
CA THR A 13 -16.57 48.76 -3.35
C THR A 13 -16.42 49.49 -2.01
N LYS A 14 -17.51 49.54 -1.25
CA LYS A 14 -17.58 50.21 0.05
C LYS A 14 -16.71 49.42 1.05
N GLY A 15 -15.66 50.04 1.57
CA GLY A 15 -14.80 49.45 2.62
C GLY A 15 -13.41 48.98 2.17
N MET A 16 -12.99 49.22 0.92
CA MET A 16 -11.62 48.96 0.50
C MET A 16 -10.67 50.01 1.10
N ARG A 17 -9.64 49.59 1.84
CA ARG A 17 -8.60 50.53 2.30
C ARG A 17 -7.81 51.01 1.08
N LYS A 18 -7.53 52.31 0.97
CA LYS A 18 -6.77 52.91 -0.15
C LYS A 18 -5.36 52.29 -0.33
N ASN A 19 -4.80 51.67 0.71
CA ASN A 19 -3.49 51.01 0.69
C ASN A 19 -3.54 49.53 0.26
N GLY A 20 -4.70 48.99 -0.14
CA GLY A 20 -4.84 47.62 -0.65
C GLY A 20 -4.64 46.48 0.37
N LYS A 21 -4.16 46.77 1.58
CA LYS A 21 -3.92 45.79 2.64
C LYS A 21 -5.20 45.54 3.45
N ASN A 22 -6.00 44.59 3.00
CA ASN A 22 -7.05 43.99 3.82
C ASN A 22 -6.47 42.74 4.50
N TRP A 23 -6.34 42.76 5.83
CA TRP A 23 -5.79 41.65 6.63
C TRP A 23 -6.77 40.49 6.85
N HIS A 24 -8.04 40.70 6.52
CA HIS A 24 -9.10 39.70 6.65
C HIS A 24 -9.81 39.53 5.32
N ASP A 25 -10.09 38.27 4.97
CA ASP A 25 -10.93 37.94 3.84
C ASP A 25 -12.33 38.52 4.00
N THR A 26 -12.90 39.01 2.90
CA THR A 26 -14.27 39.51 2.87
C THR A 26 -15.23 38.36 3.15
N LYS A 27 -15.83 38.35 4.34
CA LYS A 27 -16.81 37.34 4.73
C LYS A 27 -18.07 37.50 3.88
N LYS A 28 -18.48 36.42 3.21
CA LYS A 28 -19.77 36.38 2.54
C LYS A 28 -20.89 36.44 3.59
N PRO A 29 -22.02 37.13 3.30
CA PRO A 29 -23.14 37.15 4.22
C PRO A 29 -23.65 35.72 4.47
N PHE A 30 -23.94 35.41 5.73
CA PHE A 30 -24.52 34.13 6.11
C PHE A 30 -25.89 33.97 5.47
N ARG A 31 -26.11 32.85 4.78
CA ARG A 31 -27.37 32.51 4.13
C ARG A 31 -27.84 31.16 4.69
N PRO A 32 -28.84 31.11 5.57
CA PRO A 32 -29.24 29.89 6.27
C PRO A 32 -29.69 28.76 5.34
N ASN A 33 -30.21 29.12 4.15
CA ASN A 33 -30.68 28.14 3.16
C ASN A 33 -29.62 27.81 2.08
N ALA A 34 -28.44 28.45 2.11
CA ALA A 34 -27.40 28.18 1.13
C ALA A 34 -26.74 26.83 1.44
N GLY A 35 -27.00 25.82 0.61
CA GLY A 35 -26.47 24.46 0.77
C GLY A 35 -27.54 23.38 1.00
N LEU A 36 -28.81 23.76 1.14
CA LEU A 36 -29.92 22.81 1.13
C LEU A 36 -30.08 22.22 -0.28
N THR A 37 -29.65 20.97 -0.44
CA THR A 37 -29.86 20.19 -1.66
C THR A 37 -31.20 19.46 -1.59
N SER A 38 -31.79 19.11 -2.75
CA SER A 38 -32.96 18.24 -2.75
C SER A 38 -32.56 16.83 -2.29
N TYR A 39 -33.51 16.08 -1.75
CA TYR A 39 -33.28 14.69 -1.34
C TYR A 39 -32.73 13.82 -2.49
N ALA A 40 -33.27 14.01 -3.70
CA ALA A 40 -32.81 13.33 -4.92
C ALA A 40 -31.31 13.54 -5.16
N LYS A 41 -30.83 14.80 -5.11
CA LYS A 41 -29.39 15.11 -5.28
C LYS A 41 -28.52 14.50 -4.19
N ARG A 42 -29.01 14.39 -2.95
CA ARG A 42 -28.27 13.69 -1.88
C ARG A 42 -28.18 12.19 -2.12
N GLN A 43 -29.24 11.58 -2.65
CA GLN A 43 -29.23 10.16 -2.96
C GLN A 43 -28.26 9.84 -4.10
N GLU A 44 -28.24 10.67 -5.14
CA GLU A 44 -27.25 10.55 -6.23
C GLU A 44 -25.82 10.69 -5.69
N ALA A 45 -25.56 11.66 -4.82
CA ALA A 45 -24.24 11.84 -4.21
C ALA A 45 -23.83 10.64 -3.33
N ARG A 46 -24.76 10.02 -2.60
CA ARG A 46 -24.48 8.81 -1.82
C ARG A 46 -24.11 7.63 -2.71
N LYS A 47 -24.88 7.40 -3.78
CA LYS A 47 -24.58 6.35 -4.76
C LYS A 47 -23.20 6.53 -5.39
N GLN A 48 -22.84 7.77 -5.73
CA GLN A 48 -21.50 8.08 -6.24
C GLN A 48 -20.41 7.80 -5.19
N GLN A 49 -20.64 8.16 -3.93
CA GLN A 49 -19.70 7.87 -2.85
C GLN A 49 -19.56 6.38 -2.57
N GLU A 50 -20.65 5.61 -2.66
CA GLU A 50 -20.63 4.15 -2.52
C GLU A 50 -19.81 3.52 -3.64
N ALA A 51 -20.05 3.91 -4.90
CA ALA A 51 -19.27 3.43 -6.03
C ALA A 51 -17.76 3.74 -5.89
N VAL A 52 -17.41 4.95 -5.45
CA VAL A 52 -16.00 5.32 -5.21
C VAL A 52 -15.38 4.46 -4.10
N LYS A 53 -16.11 4.23 -3.00
CA LYS A 53 -15.63 3.39 -1.89
C LYS A 53 -15.45 1.93 -2.30
N GLU A 54 -16.33 1.40 -3.13
CA GLU A 54 -16.20 0.05 -3.67
C GLU A 54 -14.93 -0.09 -4.51
N LEU A 55 -14.69 0.85 -5.43
CA LEU A 55 -13.46 0.90 -6.22
C LEU A 55 -12.20 1.04 -5.36
N GLU A 56 -12.24 1.88 -4.33
CA GLU A 56 -11.12 2.03 -3.38
C GLU A 56 -10.85 0.74 -2.59
N ARG A 57 -11.90 0.00 -2.23
CA ARG A 57 -11.79 -1.27 -1.51
C ARG A 57 -11.18 -2.34 -2.41
N GLU A 58 -11.68 -2.49 -3.63
CA GLU A 58 -11.15 -3.44 -4.61
C GLU A 58 -9.65 -3.21 -4.85
N LEU A 59 -9.24 -1.96 -5.08
CA LEU A 59 -7.85 -1.61 -5.29
C LEU A 59 -6.95 -1.90 -4.08
N LYS A 60 -7.47 -1.74 -2.85
CA LYS A 60 -6.75 -2.10 -1.62
C LYS A 60 -6.62 -3.61 -1.48
N GLU A 61 -7.70 -4.36 -1.74
CA GLU A 61 -7.72 -5.82 -1.64
C GLU A 61 -6.75 -6.45 -2.65
N GLU A 62 -6.70 -5.95 -3.89
CA GLU A 62 -5.74 -6.40 -4.91
C GLU A 62 -4.29 -6.18 -4.46
N LYS A 63 -3.95 -4.97 -3.99
CA LYS A 63 -2.61 -4.66 -3.47
C LYS A 63 -2.23 -5.55 -2.28
N GLU A 64 -3.16 -5.80 -1.38
CA GLU A 64 -2.92 -6.69 -0.25
C GLU A 64 -2.74 -8.15 -0.68
N ALA A 65 -3.50 -8.62 -1.67
CA ALA A 65 -3.37 -9.96 -2.22
C ALA A 65 -2.00 -10.16 -2.87
N GLU A 66 -1.55 -9.20 -3.68
CA GLU A 66 -0.20 -9.21 -4.28
C GLU A 66 0.90 -9.24 -3.20
N ARG A 67 0.77 -8.39 -2.17
CA ARG A 67 1.71 -8.37 -1.04
C ARG A 67 1.73 -9.70 -0.29
N LYS A 68 0.56 -10.30 -0.04
CA LYS A 68 0.43 -11.61 0.62
C LYS A 68 1.07 -12.71 -0.23
N ALA A 69 0.83 -12.74 -1.54
CA ALA A 69 1.44 -13.69 -2.46
C ALA A 69 2.97 -13.57 -2.49
N HIS A 70 3.50 -12.34 -2.48
CA HIS A 70 4.95 -12.11 -2.40
C HIS A 70 5.54 -12.64 -1.08
N ILE A 71 4.88 -12.37 0.05
CA ILE A 71 5.31 -12.86 1.36
C ILE A 71 5.27 -14.39 1.41
N GLN A 72 4.23 -15.02 0.86
CA GLN A 72 4.11 -16.47 0.80
C GLN A 72 5.26 -17.10 0.01
N ARG A 73 5.56 -16.60 -1.19
CA ARG A 73 6.71 -17.06 -1.99
C ARG A 73 8.05 -16.95 -1.24
N ILE A 74 8.26 -15.85 -0.50
CA ILE A 74 9.47 -15.70 0.30
C ILE A 74 9.53 -16.75 1.41
N LYS A 75 8.42 -16.99 2.11
CA LYS A 75 8.33 -17.98 3.18
C LYS A 75 8.58 -19.40 2.64
N GLU A 76 7.94 -19.77 1.55
CA GLU A 76 8.10 -21.06 0.89
C GLU A 76 9.56 -21.30 0.48
N ARG A 77 10.19 -20.31 -0.15
CA ARG A 77 11.61 -20.39 -0.53
C ARG A 77 12.54 -20.56 0.68
N ARG A 78 12.25 -19.87 1.79
CA ARG A 78 13.02 -20.01 3.04
C ARG A 78 12.84 -21.39 3.66
N ALA A 79 11.59 -21.87 3.76
CA ALA A 79 11.29 -23.20 4.26
C ALA A 79 11.97 -24.30 3.42
N ALA A 80 11.89 -24.22 2.09
CA ALA A 80 12.55 -25.16 1.20
C ALA A 80 14.08 -25.16 1.38
N LYS A 81 14.69 -23.98 1.62
CA LYS A 81 16.12 -23.87 1.91
C LYS A 81 16.47 -24.50 3.26
N GLU A 82 15.71 -24.22 4.29
CA GLU A 82 15.92 -24.80 5.64
C GLU A 82 15.78 -26.32 5.63
N GLU A 83 14.80 -26.86 4.91
CA GLU A 83 14.64 -28.30 4.72
C GLU A 83 15.84 -28.90 3.98
N LYS A 84 16.29 -28.26 2.89
CA LYS A 84 17.48 -28.69 2.15
C LYS A 84 18.72 -28.70 3.04
N GLU A 85 18.98 -27.63 3.79
CA GLU A 85 20.10 -27.53 4.72
C GLU A 85 20.02 -28.59 5.83
N ARG A 86 18.81 -28.93 6.30
CA ARG A 86 18.61 -30.02 7.27
C ARG A 86 19.00 -31.37 6.68
N TYR A 87 18.60 -31.66 5.45
CA TYR A 87 18.97 -32.91 4.77
C TYR A 87 20.47 -32.97 4.49
N GLU A 88 21.10 -31.88 4.07
CA GLU A 88 22.54 -31.78 3.85
C GLU A 88 23.33 -32.07 5.14
N LYS A 89 22.96 -31.42 6.27
CA LYS A 89 23.58 -31.70 7.58
C LYS A 89 23.43 -33.16 8.01
N MET A 90 22.30 -33.79 7.69
CA MET A 90 22.09 -35.21 7.98
C MET A 90 22.99 -36.11 7.12
N ALA A 91 23.12 -35.79 5.82
CA ALA A 91 24.01 -36.49 4.91
C ALA A 91 25.48 -36.35 5.34
N GLU A 92 25.92 -35.15 5.71
CA GLU A 92 27.26 -34.89 6.27
C GLU A 92 27.52 -35.70 7.52
N LYS A 93 26.55 -35.78 8.45
CA LYS A 93 26.67 -36.61 9.66
C LYS A 93 26.85 -38.09 9.32
N MET A 94 26.15 -38.60 8.31
CA MET A 94 26.31 -39.98 7.86
C MET A 94 27.66 -40.21 7.16
N HIS A 95 28.09 -39.27 6.32
CA HIS A 95 29.41 -39.30 5.69
C HIS A 95 30.53 -39.30 6.74
N ARG A 96 30.46 -38.41 7.74
CA ARG A 96 31.38 -38.37 8.89
C ARG A 96 31.46 -39.72 9.61
N LYS A 97 30.30 -40.33 9.91
CA LYS A 97 30.25 -41.66 10.53
C LYS A 97 30.91 -42.75 9.64
N ARG A 98 30.75 -42.68 8.32
CA ARG A 98 31.38 -43.61 7.38
C ARG A 98 32.90 -43.45 7.39
N VAL A 99 33.40 -42.23 7.29
CA VAL A 99 34.84 -41.91 7.32
C VAL A 99 35.46 -42.37 8.65
N GLU A 100 34.81 -42.12 9.79
CA GLU A 100 35.29 -42.60 11.09
C GLU A 100 35.33 -44.13 11.19
N ARG A 101 34.35 -44.84 10.60
CA ARG A 101 34.36 -46.31 10.55
C ARG A 101 35.53 -46.83 9.72
N LEU A 102 35.84 -46.19 8.59
CA LEU A 102 37.00 -46.54 7.75
C LEU A 102 38.31 -46.32 8.52
N LYS A 103 38.52 -45.14 9.12
CA LYS A 103 39.70 -44.85 9.95
C LYS A 103 39.91 -45.86 11.08
N ARG A 104 38.82 -46.30 11.73
CA ARG A 104 38.89 -47.35 12.77
C ARG A 104 39.28 -48.72 12.21
N LYS A 105 38.77 -49.09 11.03
CA LYS A 105 39.16 -50.34 10.34
C LYS A 105 40.63 -50.29 9.92
N GLU A 106 41.08 -49.18 9.34
CA GLU A 106 42.49 -48.97 8.97
C GLU A 106 43.40 -49.09 10.18
N LYS A 107 43.07 -48.42 11.30
CA LYS A 107 43.84 -48.56 12.55
C LYS A 107 43.90 -50.01 13.03
N ARG A 108 42.77 -50.74 12.99
CA ARG A 108 42.71 -52.14 13.40
C ARG A 108 43.51 -53.05 12.46
N ASN A 109 43.31 -52.94 11.15
CA ASN A 109 44.02 -53.75 10.17
C ASN A 109 45.52 -53.49 10.22
N LYS A 110 45.93 -52.24 10.48
CA LYS A 110 47.34 -51.91 10.68
C LYS A 110 47.93 -52.58 11.91
N LEU A 111 47.17 -52.78 13.00
CA LEU A 111 47.62 -53.49 14.19
C LEU A 111 47.62 -55.02 14.03
N LEU A 112 46.77 -55.54 13.14
CA LEU A 112 46.63 -56.99 12.90
C LEU A 112 47.54 -57.51 11.77
N ASN A 113 47.93 -56.65 10.84
CA ASN A 113 48.81 -56.96 9.71
C ASN A 113 50.20 -56.30 9.84
N SER A 114 50.56 -55.86 11.06
CA SER A 114 51.90 -55.45 11.45
C SER A 114 52.62 -56.57 12.18
#